data_AF-A0A350UI78-F1
#
_entry.id   AF-A0A350UI78-F1
#
_cell.length_a   1.000
_cell.length_b   1.000
_cell.length_c   1.000
_cell.angle_alpha   90.00
_cell.angle_beta   90.00
_cell.angle_gamma   90.00
#
_symmetry.space_group_name_H-M   'P 1'
#
loop_
_entity.id
_entity.type
_entity.pdbx_description
1 polymer ?
#
loop_
_entity_poly.entity_id
_entity_poly.type
_entity_poly.pdbx_seq_one_letter_code
_entity_poly.pdbx_strand_id
1 'polypeptide(L)' 'GGLVNAGQTLRARARQMRVTNQNREIEYEGEALLWQGENRLRAPVIRIDRQQN' A
#
# COMPACT_ATOMS: atom_id res chain seq x y z
N GLY A 1 17.50 -1.76 4.31
CA GLY A 1 17.25 -1.47 2.88
C GLY A 1 15.76 -1.55 2.65
N GLY A 2 15.09 -0.40 2.57
CA GLY A 2 13.64 -0.29 2.52
C GLY A 2 13.10 -0.67 1.15
N LEU A 3 11.98 -1.41 1.14
CA LEU A 3 11.28 -1.96 -0.02
C LEU A 3 10.67 -0.91 -0.97
N VAL A 4 11.00 0.38 -0.82
CA VAL A 4 10.41 1.49 -1.58
C VAL A 4 11.44 2.12 -2.52
N ASN A 5 11.46 1.67 -3.76
CA ASN A 5 12.16 2.36 -4.85
C ASN A 5 11.30 3.54 -5.32
N ALA A 6 11.73 4.76 -5.03
CA ALA A 6 11.00 6.01 -5.30
C ALA A 6 10.63 6.27 -6.78
N GLY A 7 11.17 5.49 -7.73
CA GLY A 7 10.87 5.63 -9.16
C GLY A 7 9.76 4.72 -9.69
N GLN A 8 9.21 3.80 -8.90
CA GLN A 8 8.21 2.83 -9.37
C GLN A 8 6.84 3.10 -8.75
N THR A 9 5.80 3.17 -9.59
CA THR A 9 4.41 3.36 -9.14
C THR A 9 3.98 2.25 -8.20
N LEU A 10 3.59 2.62 -6.98
CA LEU A 10 2.97 1.72 -6.04
C LEU A 10 1.54 1.41 -6.48
N ARG A 11 1.19 0.14 -6.60
CA ARG A 11 -0.16 -0.31 -6.94
C ARG A 11 -0.67 -1.28 -5.89
N ALA A 12 -1.96 -1.20 -5.59
CA ALA A 12 -2.61 -2.04 -4.61
C ALA A 12 -3.95 -2.56 -5.15
N ARG A 13 -4.32 -3.77 -4.73
CA ARG A 13 -5.64 -4.36 -4.96
C ARG A 13 -6.10 -5.04 -3.68
N ALA A 14 -7.34 -4.83 -3.31
CA ALA A 14 -7.97 -5.49 -2.17
C ALA A 14 -9.49 -5.54 -2.39
N ARG A 15 -10.21 -6.25 -1.53
CA ARG A 15 -11.68 -6.25 -1.55
C ARG A 15 -12.25 -4.92 -1.07
N GLN A 16 -11.61 -4.31 -0.08
CA GLN A 16 -12.01 -3.00 0.46
C GLN A 16 -10.79 -2.08 0.60
N MET A 17 -11.01 -0.79 0.34
CA MET A 17 -10.05 0.28 0.57
C MET A 17 -10.68 1.33 1.48
N ARG A 18 -9.98 1.71 2.54
CA ARG A 18 -10.35 2.82 3.43
C ARG A 18 -9.23 3.85 3.43
N VAL A 19 -9.61 5.11 3.37
CA VAL A 19 -8.70 6.24 3.44
C VAL A 19 -9.07 7.06 4.65
N THR A 20 -8.14 7.17 5.59
CA THR A 20 -8.33 7.87 6.86
C THR A 20 -7.29 8.97 6.99
N ASN A 21 -7.43 9.76 8.05
CA ASN A 21 -6.44 10.75 8.46
C ASN A 21 -6.05 11.72 7.33
N GLN A 22 -7.05 12.35 6.69
CA GLN A 22 -6.82 13.31 5.59
C GLN A 22 -5.95 12.77 4.44
N ASN A 23 -6.18 11.52 4.02
CA ASN A 23 -5.42 10.85 2.95
C ASN A 23 -3.96 10.54 3.31
N ARG A 24 -3.64 10.53 4.61
CA ARG A 24 -2.33 10.11 5.13
C ARG A 24 -2.27 8.62 5.43
N GLU A 25 -3.41 7.98 5.63
CA GLU A 25 -3.47 6.55 5.94
C GLU A 25 -4.41 5.85 4.96
N ILE A 26 -3.91 4.78 4.35
CA ILE A 26 -4.68 3.95 3.43
C ILE A 26 -4.63 2.51 3.91
N GLU A 27 -5.79 1.95 4.16
CA GLU A 27 -5.96 0.57 4.57
C GLU A 27 -6.62 -0.25 3.45
N TYR A 28 -6.01 -1.38 3.13
CA TYR A 28 -6.46 -2.35 2.15
C TYR A 28 -6.81 -3.65 2.85
N GLU A 29 -8.07 -4.06 2.78
CA GLU A 29 -8.59 -5.24 3.50
C GLU A 29 -9.14 -6.31 2.54
N GLY A 30 -8.98 -7.56 2.94
CA GLY A 30 -9.50 -8.72 2.22
C GLY A 30 -8.63 -9.08 1.03
N GLU A 31 -7.64 -9.94 1.27
CA GLU A 31 -6.69 -10.42 0.26
C GLU A 31 -5.92 -9.28 -0.42
N ALA A 32 -5.41 -8.36 0.40
CA ALA A 32 -4.65 -7.23 -0.08
C ALA A 32 -3.35 -7.69 -0.77
N LEU A 33 -3.17 -7.22 -2.01
CA LEU A 33 -2.00 -7.40 -2.83
C LEU A 33 -1.43 -6.01 -3.15
N LEU A 34 -0.23 -5.74 -2.65
CA LEU A 34 0.54 -4.54 -2.96
C LEU A 34 1.70 -4.93 -3.88
N TRP A 35 1.99 -4.09 -4.87
CA TRP A 35 3.11 -4.32 -5.75
C TRP A 35 3.78 -3.05 -6.22
N GLN A 36 5.10 -3.15 -6.35
CA GLN A 36 5.96 -2.08 -6.82
C GLN A 36 7.08 -2.71 -7.66
N GLY A 37 7.10 -2.41 -8.96
CA GLY A 37 8.01 -3.06 -9.90
C GLY A 37 7.76 -4.57 -9.95
N GLU A 38 8.76 -5.36 -9.55
CA GLU A 38 8.69 -6.82 -9.45
C GLU A 38 8.32 -7.31 -8.04
N ASN A 39 8.43 -6.44 -7.04
CA ASN A 39 8.09 -6.79 -5.67
C ASN A 39 6.57 -6.96 -5.52
N ARG A 40 6.16 -8.01 -4.81
CA ARG A 40 4.77 -8.35 -4.51
C ARG A 40 4.67 -8.61 -3.00
N LEU A 41 3.72 -7.98 -2.34
CA LEU A 41 3.37 -8.21 -0.94
C LEU A 41 1.91 -8.62 -0.85
N ARG A 42 1.63 -9.74 -0.18
CA ARG A 42 0.29 -10.26 0.06
C ARG A 42 0.04 -10.36 1.55
N ALA A 43 -1.08 -9.84 2.00
CA ALA A 43 -1.51 -9.95 3.39
C ALA A 43 -3.04 -9.88 3.51
N PRO A 44 -3.63 -10.35 4.61
CA PRO A 44 -5.05 -10.13 4.89
C PRO A 44 -5.41 -8.64 4.94
N VAL A 45 -4.51 -7.83 5.50
CA VAL A 45 -4.63 -6.37 5.61
C VAL A 45 -3.28 -5.71 5.30
N ILE A 46 -3.28 -4.64 4.51
CA ILE A 46 -2.11 -3.81 4.22
C ILE A 46 -2.44 -2.36 4.59
N ARG A 47 -1.61 -1.74 5.44
CA ARG A 47 -1.74 -0.34 5.86
C ARG A 47 -0.57 0.47 5.34
N ILE A 48 -0.86 1.56 4.65
CA ILE A 48 0.12 2.48 4.07
C ILE A 48 0.00 3.81 4.79
N ASP A 49 1.07 4.21 5.47
CA ASP A 49 1.24 5.55 6.04
C ASP A 49 1.99 6.42 5.02
N ARG A 50 1.27 7.38 4.42
CA ARG A 50 1.83 8.41 3.57
C ARG A 50 2.35 9.53 4.46
N GLN A 51 3.56 9.35 4.99
CA GLN A 51 4.34 10.44 5.52
C GLN A 51 4.68 11.36 4.34
N GLN A 52 4.09 12.57 4.28
CA GLN A 52 4.62 13.61 3.40
C GLN A 52 5.96 14.05 4.02
N ASN A 53 7.05 13.79 3.32
CA ASN A 53 8.36 14.35 3.62
C ASN A 53 8.68 15.44 2.61
#